data_AF-A0A940TJF1-F1
#
_entry.id   AF-A0A940TJF1-F1
#
_cell.length_a   1.000
_cell.length_b   1.000
_cell.length_c   1.000
_cell.angle_alpha   90.00
_cell.angle_beta   90.00
_cell.angle_gamma   90.00
#
_symmetry.space_group_name_H-M   'P 1'
#
loop_
_entity.id
_entity.type
_entity.pdbx_description
1 polymer ?
#
loop_
_entity_poly.entity_id
_entity_poly.type
_entity_poly.pdbx_seq_one_letter_code
_entity_poly.pdbx_strand_id
1 'polypeptide(L)'
;MSDNFFSERLKEKMKERSLRQIDLLKAAEKSGIKLGKSHISQYVSGKTVPRDNIITFLAEVLDTDPEWLKGNNSSDTADTAHVISEKNTTGGTKMKTFGKSSKLENVLYDVRGPVVDEAARMEKSGTQVLKLNIGNPAPFGFKAPDEVIYDMQAQLTSCEGYSDSKGLFSARKAVMQYYQNKNIDGVTIDDIYTGNGVSELINLSMQALLDDGDEVLVPSPDYPLWTACVTLAGGKAVHYICDEQSDWYPDIEDMKSKISSRTKAIVIINPNPPTGALYPKELLEQIVELAREN
;
A
#
# COMPACT_ATOMS: atom_id res chain seq x y z
N MET A 1 -37.28 14.73 -3.40
CA MET A 1 -36.37 15.89 -3.21
C MET A 1 -35.96 15.85 -1.75
N SER A 2 -34.73 15.45 -1.45
CA SER A 2 -34.23 15.49 -0.08
C SER A 2 -33.96 16.94 0.28
N ASP A 3 -34.65 17.47 1.29
CA ASP A 3 -34.40 18.81 1.83
C ASP A 3 -32.97 18.88 2.37
N ASN A 4 -32.06 19.47 1.58
CA ASN A 4 -30.69 19.68 2.03
C ASN A 4 -30.60 21.04 2.75
N PHE A 5 -31.19 21.11 3.95
CA PHE A 5 -31.22 22.30 4.81
C PHE A 5 -29.83 22.92 5.01
N PHE A 6 -28.79 22.08 5.09
CA PHE A 6 -27.40 22.54 5.23
C PHE A 6 -26.95 23.37 4.02
N SER A 7 -27.24 22.92 2.80
CA SER A 7 -26.84 23.63 1.57
C SER A 7 -27.50 24.99 1.45
N GLU A 8 -28.79 25.07 1.80
CA GLU A 8 -29.54 26.33 1.77
C GLU A 8 -29.04 27.32 2.84
N ARG A 9 -28.89 26.87 4.09
CA ARG A 9 -28.36 27.70 5.20
C ARG A 9 -26.92 28.14 4.97
N LEU A 10 -26.10 27.29 4.34
CA LEU A 10 -24.74 27.63 3.92
C LEU A 10 -24.75 28.75 2.87
N LYS A 11 -25.57 28.65 1.82
CA LYS A 11 -25.70 29.71 0.79
C LYS A 11 -26.21 31.02 1.40
N GLU A 12 -27.18 30.92 2.31
CA GLU A 12 -27.76 32.06 3.01
C GLU A 12 -26.69 32.83 3.79
N LYS A 13 -25.94 32.15 4.66
CA LYS A 13 -24.87 32.79 5.45
C LYS A 13 -23.70 33.28 4.61
N MET A 14 -23.34 32.56 3.54
CA MET A 14 -22.34 33.05 2.58
C MET A 14 -22.77 34.37 1.93
N LYS A 15 -24.07 34.50 1.58
CA LYS A 15 -24.61 35.73 1.00
C LYS A 15 -24.65 36.87 2.03
N GLU A 16 -25.11 36.60 3.25
CA GLU A 16 -25.15 37.57 4.35
C GLU A 16 -23.77 38.16 4.66
N ARG A 17 -22.74 37.31 4.66
CA ARG A 17 -21.34 37.69 4.92
C ARG A 17 -20.60 38.17 3.66
N SER A 18 -21.26 38.23 2.51
CA SER A 18 -20.65 38.56 1.21
C SER A 18 -19.42 37.70 0.84
N LEU A 19 -19.43 36.42 1.25
CA LEU A 19 -18.35 35.47 1.01
C LEU A 19 -18.62 34.63 -0.23
N ARG A 20 -17.57 34.44 -1.04
CA ARG A 20 -17.57 33.49 -2.16
C ARG A 20 -16.93 32.18 -1.73
N GLN A 21 -17.13 31.12 -2.52
CA GLN A 21 -16.50 29.82 -2.28
C GLN A 21 -14.97 29.90 -2.15
N ILE A 22 -14.34 30.84 -2.85
CA ILE A 22 -12.89 31.06 -2.77
C ILE A 22 -12.43 31.60 -1.40
N ASP A 23 -13.29 32.34 -0.71
CA ASP A 23 -12.97 32.93 0.58
C ASP A 23 -12.99 31.86 1.68
N LEU A 24 -13.90 30.88 1.55
CA LEU A 24 -13.92 29.67 2.37
C LEU A 24 -12.68 28.77 2.14
N LEU A 25 -12.17 28.69 0.91
CA LEU A 25 -10.91 27.96 0.63
C LEU A 25 -9.71 28.61 1.31
N LYS A 26 -9.60 29.94 1.22
CA LYS A 26 -8.52 30.70 1.86
C LYS A 26 -8.57 30.57 3.38
N ALA A 27 -9.78 30.59 3.97
CA ALA A 27 -9.96 30.35 5.39
C ALA A 27 -9.53 28.94 5.79
N ALA A 28 -9.84 27.92 4.97
CA ALA A 28 -9.44 26.55 5.24
C ALA A 28 -7.92 26.37 5.19
N GLU A 29 -7.25 26.98 4.21
CA GLU A 29 -5.79 26.98 4.08
C GLU A 29 -5.13 27.65 5.29
N LYS A 30 -5.65 28.79 5.74
CA LYS A 30 -5.16 29.51 6.92
C LYS A 30 -5.33 28.72 8.22
N SER A 31 -6.39 27.91 8.32
CA SER A 31 -6.67 27.06 9.48
C SER A 31 -6.05 25.66 9.39
N GLY A 32 -5.21 25.38 8.37
CA GLY A 32 -4.57 24.07 8.17
C GLY A 32 -5.53 22.93 7.79
N ILE A 33 -6.75 23.28 7.36
CA ILE A 33 -7.79 22.32 6.98
C ILE A 33 -7.66 22.00 5.49
N LYS A 34 -7.47 20.71 5.16
CA LYS A 34 -7.42 20.23 3.77
C LYS A 34 -8.81 20.27 3.14
N LEU A 35 -9.18 21.41 2.54
CA LEU A 35 -10.45 21.60 1.85
C LEU A 35 -10.24 22.05 0.40
N GLY A 36 -10.63 21.21 -0.55
CA GLY A 36 -10.46 21.47 -1.99
C GLY A 36 -11.67 22.17 -2.64
N LYS A 37 -11.44 22.81 -3.80
CA LYS A 37 -12.49 23.47 -4.63
C LYS A 37 -13.71 22.57 -4.88
N SER A 38 -13.48 21.29 -5.17
CA SER A 38 -14.53 20.31 -5.42
C SER A 38 -15.41 20.07 -4.20
N HIS A 39 -14.82 19.98 -3.00
CA HIS A 39 -15.57 19.76 -1.76
C HIS A 39 -16.55 20.90 -1.45
N ILE A 40 -16.10 22.16 -1.54
CA ILE A 40 -16.98 23.31 -1.32
C ILE A 40 -18.10 23.36 -2.36
N SER A 41 -17.78 23.11 -3.63
CA SER A 41 -18.79 23.09 -4.68
C SER A 41 -19.86 22.01 -4.43
N GLN A 42 -19.48 20.84 -3.89
CA GLN A 42 -20.41 19.79 -3.51
C GLN A 42 -21.28 20.17 -2.30
N TYR A 43 -20.71 20.86 -1.30
CA TYR A 43 -21.46 21.37 -0.14
C TYR A 43 -22.48 22.43 -0.54
N VAL A 44 -22.05 23.40 -1.36
CA VAL A 44 -22.92 24.48 -1.86
C VAL A 44 -23.96 23.95 -2.83
N SER A 45 -23.68 22.93 -3.63
CA SER A 45 -24.69 22.30 -4.49
C SER A 45 -25.61 21.31 -3.76
N GLY A 46 -25.31 21.00 -2.50
CA GLY A 46 -26.08 20.05 -1.70
C GLY A 46 -25.91 18.60 -2.14
N LYS A 47 -24.85 18.28 -2.90
CA LYS A 47 -24.51 16.90 -3.29
C LYS A 47 -23.98 16.08 -2.11
N THR A 48 -23.32 16.72 -1.16
CA THR A 48 -22.76 16.09 0.03
C THR A 48 -22.89 17.03 1.24
N VAL A 49 -23.01 16.45 2.43
CA VAL A 49 -22.97 17.17 3.70
C VAL A 49 -21.59 16.93 4.33
N PRO A 50 -20.88 17.97 4.80
CA PRO A 50 -19.58 17.81 5.43
C PRO A 50 -19.66 17.06 6.76
N ARG A 51 -18.51 16.55 7.23
CA ARG A 51 -18.36 16.00 8.58
C ARG A 51 -18.43 17.12 9.63
N ASP A 52 -18.75 16.77 10.88
CA ASP A 52 -18.94 17.75 11.97
C ASP A 52 -17.77 18.72 12.14
N ASN A 53 -16.52 18.26 12.06
CA ASN A 53 -15.36 19.13 12.18
C ASN A 53 -15.30 20.20 11.07
N ILE A 54 -15.76 19.89 9.87
CA ILE A 54 -15.85 20.84 8.75
C ILE A 54 -17.07 21.74 8.92
N ILE A 55 -18.16 21.24 9.49
CA ILE A 55 -19.35 22.06 9.83
C ILE A 55 -18.98 23.10 10.89
N THR A 56 -18.29 22.71 11.96
CA THR A 56 -17.80 23.63 13.01
C THR A 56 -16.89 24.70 12.42
N PHE A 57 -15.94 24.30 11.57
CA PHE A 57 -15.09 25.27 10.87
C PHE A 57 -15.89 26.23 9.98
N LEU A 58 -16.83 25.72 9.18
CA LEU A 58 -17.64 26.58 8.31
C LEU A 58 -18.50 27.54 9.15
N ALA A 59 -19.04 27.07 10.27
CA ALA A 59 -19.82 27.86 11.20
C ALA A 59 -18.98 28.98 11.85
N GLU A 60 -17.73 28.70 12.23
CA GLU A 60 -16.79 29.72 12.72
C GLU A 60 -16.48 30.78 11.66
N VAL A 61 -16.22 30.38 10.41
CA VAL A 61 -15.93 31.32 9.32
C VAL A 61 -17.16 32.17 8.96
N LEU A 62 -18.34 31.56 9.03
CA LEU A 62 -19.62 32.19 8.72
C LEU A 62 -20.24 32.92 9.91
N ASP A 63 -19.63 32.81 11.10
CA ASP A 63 -20.10 33.40 12.35
C ASP A 63 -21.55 33.01 12.65
N THR A 64 -21.79 31.70 12.69
CA THR A 64 -23.11 31.11 12.93
C THR A 64 -23.00 29.88 13.83
N ASP A 65 -24.14 29.43 14.35
CA ASP A 65 -24.22 28.23 15.17
C ASP A 65 -24.08 26.97 14.29
N PRO A 66 -23.16 26.04 14.61
CA PRO A 66 -23.03 24.76 13.91
C PRO A 66 -24.33 23.95 13.86
N GLU A 67 -25.17 23.99 14.91
CA GLU A 67 -26.43 23.24 14.96
C GLU A 67 -27.51 23.89 14.09
N TRP A 68 -27.57 25.22 14.08
CA TRP A 68 -28.35 25.94 13.09
C TRP A 68 -27.88 25.62 11.67
N LEU A 69 -26.58 25.60 11.39
CA LEU A 69 -26.09 25.30 10.03
C LEU A 69 -26.47 23.88 9.57
N LYS A 70 -26.61 22.92 10.49
CA LYS A 70 -27.09 21.55 10.22
C LYS A 70 -28.58 21.42 9.93
N GLY A 71 -29.40 22.40 10.31
CA GLY A 71 -30.86 22.32 10.20
C GLY A 71 -31.60 22.13 11.52
N ASN A 72 -30.91 22.07 12.66
CA ASN A 72 -31.54 21.87 13.97
C ASN A 72 -32.00 23.23 14.51
N ASN A 73 -33.32 23.45 14.67
CA ASN A 73 -33.85 24.71 15.21
C ASN A 73 -33.69 24.75 16.73
N SER A 74 -32.76 25.56 17.22
CA SER A 74 -32.67 25.98 18.63
C SER A 74 -33.62 27.17 18.88
N SER A 75 -34.91 26.88 18.96
CA SER A 75 -35.88 27.80 19.55
C SER A 75 -36.98 27.00 20.25
N ASP A 76 -36.74 26.66 21.53
CA ASP A 76 -37.75 26.83 22.56
C ASP A 76 -37.10 26.75 23.96
N THR A 77 -37.44 27.75 24.77
CA THR A 77 -37.23 27.91 26.22
C THR A 77 -35.87 28.44 26.71
N ALA A 78 -35.85 29.74 26.97
CA ALA A 78 -35.09 30.34 28.07
C ALA A 78 -35.94 30.27 29.37
N ASP A 79 -35.23 30.26 30.50
CA ASP A 79 -35.67 30.44 31.89
C ASP A 79 -36.45 29.30 32.59
N THR A 80 -35.73 28.49 33.37
CA THR A 80 -35.83 28.51 34.85
C THR A 80 -34.76 27.63 35.50
N ALA A 81 -34.06 28.19 36.47
CA ALA A 81 -33.12 27.48 37.32
C ALA A 81 -33.86 26.49 38.23
N HIS A 82 -33.47 25.22 38.18
CA HIS A 82 -33.58 24.34 39.34
C HIS A 82 -32.47 23.28 39.33
N VAL A 83 -31.74 23.28 40.43
CA VAL A 83 -30.75 22.29 40.84
C VAL A 83 -31.35 20.89 40.80
N ILE A 84 -30.93 20.05 39.84
CA ILE A 84 -31.03 18.59 39.94
C ILE A 84 -29.76 17.98 39.32
N SER A 85 -28.93 17.42 40.19
CA SER A 85 -27.86 16.43 40.00
C SER A 85 -27.25 16.27 38.59
N GLU A 86 -25.96 16.58 38.49
CA GLU A 86 -25.08 16.10 37.40
C GLU A 86 -25.06 14.57 37.34
N LYS A 87 -25.98 14.01 36.57
CA LYS A 87 -25.85 12.72 35.88
C LYS A 87 -26.47 12.87 34.50
N ASN A 88 -25.81 13.62 33.62
CA ASN A 88 -26.03 13.51 32.19
C ASN A 88 -24.76 12.94 31.55
N THR A 89 -24.71 11.60 31.56
CA THR A 89 -23.98 10.81 30.58
C THR A 89 -24.37 11.26 29.18
N THR A 90 -23.59 12.14 28.57
CA THR A 90 -23.60 12.36 27.12
C THR A 90 -23.05 11.10 26.48
N GLY A 91 -23.95 10.18 26.16
CA GLY A 91 -23.71 8.99 25.36
C GLY A 91 -23.43 9.33 23.89
N GLY A 92 -22.49 10.24 23.64
CA GLY A 92 -21.84 10.36 22.34
C GLY A 92 -20.86 9.21 22.24
N THR A 93 -21.29 8.09 21.64
CA THR A 93 -20.41 6.96 21.36
C THR A 93 -19.19 7.49 20.61
N LYS A 94 -18.03 7.57 21.27
CA LYS A 94 -16.77 7.97 20.64
C LYS A 94 -16.59 7.04 19.45
N MET A 95 -16.70 7.58 18.23
CA MET A 95 -16.55 6.78 17.01
C MET A 95 -15.20 6.07 17.09
N LYS A 96 -15.24 4.74 17.06
CA LYS A 96 -14.03 3.92 17.12
C LYS A 96 -13.18 4.25 15.90
N THR A 97 -12.00 4.82 16.14
CA THR A 97 -11.02 5.07 15.09
C THR A 97 -10.27 3.79 14.80
N PHE A 98 -10.18 3.42 13.53
CA PHE A 98 -9.40 2.28 13.08
C PHE A 98 -8.12 2.81 12.44
N GLY A 99 -7.01 2.66 13.16
CA GLY A 99 -5.68 2.97 12.64
C GLY A 99 -5.17 1.88 11.72
N LYS A 100 -4.04 2.15 11.05
CA LYS A 100 -3.25 1.13 10.37
C LYS A 100 -2.84 0.05 11.40
N SER A 101 -2.88 -1.23 11.01
CA SER A 101 -2.38 -2.31 11.86
C SER A 101 -0.90 -2.09 12.20
N SER A 102 -0.50 -2.44 13.42
CA SER A 102 0.91 -2.37 13.87
C SER A 102 1.84 -3.18 12.98
N LYS A 103 1.35 -4.26 12.36
CA LYS A 103 2.12 -5.08 11.39
C LYS A 103 2.62 -4.30 10.18
N LEU A 104 1.99 -3.17 9.85
CA LEU A 104 2.36 -2.33 8.71
C LEU A 104 3.25 -1.15 9.11
N GLU A 105 3.61 -0.97 10.38
CA GLU A 105 4.41 0.18 10.83
C GLU A 105 5.76 0.27 10.12
N ASN A 106 6.42 -0.88 9.92
CA ASN A 106 7.75 -0.98 9.29
C ASN A 106 7.71 -1.53 7.85
N VAL A 107 6.51 -1.62 7.24
CA VAL A 107 6.35 -2.09 5.85
C VAL A 107 6.51 -0.90 4.91
N LEU A 108 7.64 -0.85 4.20
CA LEU A 108 7.99 0.19 3.24
C LEU A 108 8.19 -0.44 1.85
N TYR A 109 7.31 -0.11 0.91
CA TYR A 109 7.40 -0.53 -0.49
C TYR A 109 7.27 0.69 -1.41
N ASP A 110 8.22 1.62 -1.28
CA ASP A 110 8.08 2.98 -1.80
C ASP A 110 8.67 3.22 -3.19
N VAL A 111 8.76 2.18 -4.03
CA VAL A 111 8.97 2.36 -5.50
C VAL A 111 7.87 3.26 -6.10
N ARG A 112 6.73 3.38 -5.40
CA ARG A 112 5.57 4.21 -5.74
C ARG A 112 5.25 5.26 -4.67
N GLY A 113 6.28 5.79 -4.00
CA GLY A 113 6.14 6.80 -2.95
C GLY A 113 5.88 8.24 -3.46
N PRO A 114 6.11 9.27 -2.62
CA PRO A 114 5.78 10.67 -2.92
C PRO A 114 6.35 11.24 -4.21
N VAL A 115 7.49 10.72 -4.69
CA VAL A 115 8.09 11.11 -5.97
C VAL A 115 7.17 10.76 -7.14
N VAL A 116 6.46 9.63 -7.06
CA VAL A 116 5.50 9.21 -8.09
C VAL A 116 4.25 10.09 -8.07
N ASP A 117 3.82 10.56 -6.90
CA ASP A 117 2.70 11.51 -6.80
C ASP A 117 3.03 12.84 -7.48
N GLU A 118 4.25 13.34 -7.28
CA GLU A 118 4.71 14.56 -7.94
C GLU A 118 4.89 14.37 -9.44
N ALA A 119 5.46 13.25 -9.88
CA ALA A 119 5.52 12.90 -11.30
C ALA A 119 4.13 12.86 -11.94
N ALA A 120 3.13 12.28 -11.26
CA ALA A 120 1.75 12.25 -11.72
C ALA A 120 1.10 13.65 -11.77
N ARG A 121 1.47 14.56 -10.85
CA ARG A 121 1.04 15.96 -10.88
C ARG A 121 1.63 16.67 -12.11
N MET A 122 2.91 16.49 -12.37
CA MET A 122 3.60 17.05 -13.55
C MET A 122 2.97 16.54 -14.86
N GLU A 123 2.70 15.24 -14.95
CA GLU A 123 2.00 14.64 -16.10
C GLU A 123 0.60 15.25 -16.32
N LYS A 124 -0.17 15.46 -15.24
CA LYS A 124 -1.47 16.15 -15.32
C LYS A 124 -1.36 17.61 -15.76
N SER A 125 -0.21 18.24 -15.55
CA SER A 125 0.10 19.59 -16.06
C SER A 125 0.63 19.59 -17.50
N GLY A 126 0.66 18.44 -18.18
CA GLY A 126 1.12 18.31 -19.56
C GLY A 126 2.63 18.12 -19.71
N THR A 127 3.36 17.96 -18.60
CA THR A 127 4.79 17.65 -18.65
C THR A 127 5.00 16.18 -18.99
N GLN A 128 5.84 15.90 -19.98
CA GLN A 128 6.27 14.54 -20.26
C GLN A 128 7.34 14.13 -19.24
N VAL A 129 7.08 13.07 -18.46
CA VAL A 129 8.02 12.53 -17.47
C VAL A 129 8.59 11.21 -18.00
N LEU A 130 9.91 11.14 -18.17
CA LEU A 130 10.60 9.89 -18.48
C LEU A 130 10.78 9.07 -17.20
N LYS A 131 10.05 7.95 -17.09
CA LYS A 131 10.01 7.10 -15.89
C LYS A 131 11.05 5.99 -15.98
N LEU A 132 12.18 6.13 -15.29
CA LEU A 132 13.22 5.10 -15.20
C LEU A 132 13.21 4.34 -13.85
N ASN A 133 12.12 4.45 -13.10
CA ASN A 133 12.00 3.92 -11.73
C ASN A 133 11.31 2.55 -11.63
N ILE A 134 10.61 2.10 -12.67
CA ILE A 134 9.88 0.83 -12.67
C ILE A 134 10.42 -0.06 -13.78
N GLY A 135 10.82 -1.28 -13.43
CA GLY A 135 11.21 -2.34 -14.37
C GLY A 135 10.02 -2.96 -15.10
N ASN A 136 9.12 -2.15 -15.65
CA ASN A 136 8.01 -2.60 -16.49
C ASN A 136 8.43 -2.47 -17.97
N PRO A 137 8.63 -3.57 -18.71
CA PRO A 137 9.11 -3.50 -20.09
C PRO A 137 8.09 -2.92 -21.08
N ALA A 138 6.78 -3.12 -20.84
CA ALA A 138 5.74 -2.82 -21.84
C ALA A 138 5.68 -1.34 -22.28
N PRO A 139 5.78 -0.34 -21.37
CA PRO A 139 5.89 1.07 -21.74
C PRO A 139 7.07 1.42 -22.65
N PHE A 140 8.10 0.56 -22.73
CA PHE A 140 9.29 0.74 -23.57
C PHE A 140 9.24 -0.07 -24.87
N GLY A 141 8.07 -0.62 -25.23
CA GLY A 141 7.84 -1.29 -26.51
C GLY A 141 8.18 -2.79 -26.52
N PHE A 142 8.62 -3.35 -25.39
CA PHE A 142 8.77 -4.80 -25.25
C PHE A 142 7.39 -5.44 -25.11
N LYS A 143 7.05 -6.33 -26.04
CA LYS A 143 5.76 -7.04 -26.06
C LYS A 143 5.96 -8.51 -25.72
N ALA A 144 4.90 -9.14 -25.22
CA ALA A 144 4.86 -10.59 -25.11
C ALA A 144 5.00 -11.22 -26.51
N PRO A 145 5.63 -12.41 -26.63
CA PRO A 145 5.67 -13.16 -27.89
C PRO A 145 4.26 -13.48 -28.41
N ASP A 146 4.09 -13.49 -29.73
CA ASP A 146 2.78 -13.66 -30.38
C ASP A 146 2.12 -15.00 -30.03
N GLU A 147 2.94 -16.03 -29.83
CA GLU A 147 2.57 -17.40 -29.48
C GLU A 147 1.89 -17.44 -28.10
N VAL A 148 2.41 -16.67 -27.14
CA VAL A 148 1.81 -16.53 -25.81
C VAL A 148 0.45 -15.87 -25.93
N ILE A 149 0.33 -14.82 -26.75
CA ILE A 149 -0.94 -14.12 -26.95
C ILE A 149 -1.97 -15.03 -27.63
N TYR A 150 -1.57 -15.77 -28.65
CA TYR A 150 -2.44 -16.71 -29.37
C TYR A 150 -2.96 -17.82 -28.45
N ASP A 151 -2.08 -18.46 -27.69
CA ASP A 151 -2.48 -19.53 -26.78
C ASP A 151 -3.39 -19.01 -25.66
N MET A 152 -3.12 -17.82 -25.11
CA MET A 152 -4.00 -17.18 -24.13
C MET A 152 -5.40 -16.91 -24.70
N GLN A 153 -5.48 -16.41 -25.94
CA GLN A 153 -6.76 -16.16 -26.61
C GLN A 153 -7.54 -17.46 -26.85
N ALA A 154 -6.87 -18.51 -27.33
CA ALA A 154 -7.48 -19.80 -27.63
C ALA A 154 -8.05 -20.49 -26.38
N GLN A 155 -7.46 -20.26 -25.21
CA GLN A 155 -7.88 -20.89 -23.95
C GLN A 155 -8.91 -20.06 -23.16
N LEU A 156 -9.20 -18.82 -23.56
CA LEU A 156 -9.96 -17.85 -22.75
C LEU A 156 -11.32 -18.40 -22.29
N THR A 157 -12.07 -19.05 -23.18
CA THR A 157 -13.40 -19.63 -22.88
C THR A 157 -13.33 -20.89 -22.03
N SER A 158 -12.17 -21.55 -21.97
CA SER A 158 -11.97 -22.79 -21.20
C SER A 158 -11.39 -22.53 -19.81
N CYS A 159 -11.03 -21.28 -19.49
CA CYS A 159 -10.33 -20.88 -18.27
C CYS A 159 -11.15 -19.92 -17.38
N GLU A 160 -12.47 -19.86 -17.54
CA GLU A 160 -13.35 -18.97 -16.75
C GLU A 160 -13.62 -19.49 -15.32
N GLY A 161 -13.50 -20.80 -15.12
CA GLY A 161 -13.74 -21.45 -13.83
C GLY A 161 -12.52 -21.44 -12.91
N TYR A 162 -12.75 -21.72 -11.62
CA TYR A 162 -11.66 -21.94 -10.68
C TYR A 162 -10.82 -23.16 -11.08
N SER A 163 -9.50 -23.04 -10.95
CA SER A 163 -8.57 -24.16 -11.08
C SER A 163 -8.27 -24.80 -9.73
N ASP A 164 -7.48 -25.88 -9.75
CA ASP A 164 -6.79 -26.39 -8.56
C ASP A 164 -5.98 -25.28 -7.87
N SER A 165 -5.91 -25.32 -6.53
CA SER A 165 -5.28 -24.27 -5.73
C SER A 165 -3.77 -24.15 -5.93
N LYS A 166 -3.09 -25.22 -6.37
CA LYS A 166 -1.67 -25.15 -6.75
C LYS A 166 -1.47 -24.60 -8.17
N GLY A 167 -2.54 -24.55 -8.97
CA GLY A 167 -2.52 -24.16 -10.37
C GLY A 167 -2.85 -25.28 -11.33
N LEU A 168 -3.02 -24.90 -12.61
CA LEU A 168 -3.30 -25.83 -13.70
C LEU A 168 -2.20 -26.90 -13.81
N PHE A 169 -2.62 -28.16 -13.94
CA PHE A 169 -1.70 -29.29 -14.06
C PHE A 169 -0.73 -29.12 -15.24
N SER A 170 -1.22 -28.68 -16.40
CA SER A 170 -0.40 -28.45 -17.59
C SER A 170 0.69 -27.40 -17.36
N ALA A 171 0.34 -26.27 -16.73
CA ALA A 171 1.29 -25.22 -16.39
C ALA A 171 2.35 -25.71 -15.40
N ARG A 172 1.94 -26.38 -14.32
CA ARG A 172 2.86 -26.96 -13.33
C ARG A 172 3.77 -28.02 -13.96
N LYS A 173 3.24 -28.86 -14.85
CA LYS A 173 4.04 -29.89 -15.54
C LYS A 173 5.10 -29.27 -16.45
N ALA A 174 4.77 -28.16 -17.14
CA ALA A 174 5.75 -27.43 -17.94
C ALA A 174 6.89 -26.85 -17.07
N VAL A 175 6.57 -26.29 -15.90
CA VAL A 175 7.57 -25.81 -14.92
C VAL A 175 8.43 -26.97 -14.40
N MET A 176 7.83 -28.12 -14.07
CA MET A 176 8.55 -29.32 -13.65
C MET A 176 9.58 -29.75 -14.70
N GLN A 177 9.14 -29.86 -15.96
CA GLN A 177 10.00 -30.24 -17.08
C GLN A 177 11.12 -29.22 -17.33
N TYR A 178 10.83 -27.92 -17.16
CA TYR A 178 11.85 -26.88 -17.25
C TYR A 178 12.98 -27.11 -16.24
N TYR A 179 12.66 -27.40 -14.98
CA TYR A 179 13.67 -27.65 -13.95
C TYR A 179 14.39 -28.99 -14.11
N GLN A 180 13.71 -30.02 -14.60
CA GLN A 180 14.35 -31.28 -15.00
C GLN A 180 15.39 -31.06 -16.11
N ASN A 181 15.06 -30.24 -17.11
CA ASN A 181 16.01 -29.86 -18.17
C ASN A 181 17.18 -28.99 -17.67
N LYS A 182 17.05 -28.38 -16.49
CA LYS A 182 18.13 -27.68 -15.77
C LYS A 182 18.93 -28.62 -14.86
N ASN A 183 18.67 -29.92 -14.91
CA ASN A 183 19.27 -30.95 -14.06
C ASN A 183 19.05 -30.71 -12.55
N ILE A 184 17.87 -30.19 -12.18
CA ILE A 184 17.44 -30.15 -10.78
C ILE A 184 16.65 -31.43 -10.50
N ASP A 185 17.28 -32.34 -9.75
CA ASP A 185 16.71 -33.63 -9.39
C ASP A 185 15.61 -33.49 -8.32
N GLY A 186 14.68 -34.45 -8.32
CA GLY A 186 13.68 -34.59 -7.25
C GLY A 186 12.49 -33.63 -7.31
N VAL A 187 12.43 -32.70 -8.27
CA VAL A 187 11.26 -31.82 -8.45
C VAL A 187 10.07 -32.62 -8.98
N THR A 188 8.99 -32.66 -8.23
CA THR A 188 7.71 -33.30 -8.58
C THR A 188 6.63 -32.26 -8.88
N ILE A 189 5.49 -32.74 -9.40
CA ILE A 189 4.33 -31.88 -9.69
C ILE A 189 3.71 -31.25 -8.42
N ASP A 190 3.93 -31.86 -7.27
CA ASP A 190 3.37 -31.43 -5.99
C ASP A 190 4.18 -30.33 -5.31
N ASP A 191 5.41 -30.11 -5.75
CA ASP A 191 6.33 -29.08 -5.26
C ASP A 191 6.10 -27.71 -5.92
N ILE A 192 5.25 -27.66 -6.96
CA ILE A 192 5.08 -26.48 -7.80
C ILE A 192 3.76 -25.79 -7.51
N TYR A 193 3.85 -24.49 -7.23
CA TYR A 193 2.71 -23.60 -7.02
C TYR A 193 2.78 -22.46 -8.04
N THR A 194 1.69 -22.22 -8.75
CA THR A 194 1.53 -21.01 -9.58
C THR A 194 0.75 -19.96 -8.79
N GLY A 195 1.20 -18.71 -8.83
CA GLY A 195 0.52 -17.60 -8.18
C GLY A 195 0.33 -16.42 -9.12
N ASN A 196 -0.29 -15.37 -8.59
CA ASN A 196 -0.53 -14.06 -9.17
C ASN A 196 0.78 -13.25 -9.24
N GLY A 197 1.74 -13.77 -9.99
CA GLY A 197 3.13 -13.29 -10.01
C GLY A 197 3.93 -13.70 -8.77
N VAL A 198 5.25 -13.55 -8.86
CA VAL A 198 6.18 -13.90 -7.77
C VAL A 198 5.89 -13.11 -6.50
N SER A 199 5.28 -11.92 -6.62
CA SER A 199 4.96 -11.08 -5.47
C SER A 199 3.99 -11.73 -4.48
N GLU A 200 2.99 -12.48 -4.97
CA GLU A 200 2.10 -13.24 -4.11
C GLU A 200 2.83 -14.41 -3.45
N LEU A 201 3.64 -15.14 -4.21
CA LEU A 201 4.34 -16.33 -3.73
C LEU A 201 5.39 -15.99 -2.65
N ILE A 202 6.10 -14.86 -2.78
CA ILE A 202 6.99 -14.36 -1.72
C ILE A 202 6.20 -14.12 -0.43
N ASN A 203 5.06 -13.43 -0.52
CA ASN A 203 4.23 -13.17 0.64
C ASN A 203 3.72 -14.46 1.29
N LEU A 204 3.20 -15.40 0.50
CA LEU A 204 2.71 -16.68 1.01
C LEU A 204 3.83 -17.48 1.69
N SER A 205 5.02 -17.55 1.09
CA SER A 205 6.16 -18.24 1.67
C SER A 205 6.60 -17.65 3.00
N MET A 206 6.65 -16.31 3.14
CA MET A 206 7.02 -15.68 4.40
C MET A 206 5.94 -15.86 5.47
N GLN A 207 4.65 -15.74 5.11
CA GLN A 207 3.54 -15.96 6.04
C GLN A 207 3.45 -17.41 6.52
N ALA A 208 3.83 -18.37 5.67
CA ALA A 208 3.81 -19.78 6.03
C ALA A 208 5.04 -20.22 6.86
N LEU A 209 6.16 -19.49 6.76
CA LEU A 209 7.42 -19.86 7.38
C LEU A 209 7.65 -19.21 8.75
N LEU A 210 7.25 -17.95 8.92
CA LEU A 210 7.73 -17.11 10.03
C LEU A 210 6.73 -17.02 11.19
N ASP A 211 7.24 -17.14 12.40
CA ASP A 211 6.58 -16.68 13.63
C ASP A 211 7.04 -15.26 14.00
N ASP A 212 6.31 -14.61 14.93
CA ASP A 212 6.67 -13.28 15.42
C ASP A 212 8.06 -13.29 16.08
N GLY A 213 8.97 -12.46 15.55
CA GLY A 213 10.34 -12.32 16.04
C GLY A 213 11.39 -13.20 15.36
N ASP A 214 10.99 -14.09 14.45
CA ASP A 214 11.92 -14.81 13.58
C ASP A 214 12.71 -13.85 12.69
N GLU A 215 13.93 -14.24 12.31
CA GLU A 215 14.84 -13.42 11.51
C GLU A 215 15.04 -14.04 10.12
N VAL A 216 15.06 -13.20 9.08
CA VAL A 216 15.40 -13.60 7.71
C VAL A 216 16.53 -12.73 7.22
N LEU A 217 17.60 -13.35 6.73
CA LEU A 217 18.69 -12.64 6.08
C LEU A 217 18.25 -12.15 4.69
N VAL A 218 18.35 -10.85 4.43
CA VAL A 218 17.94 -10.20 3.17
C VAL A 218 19.10 -9.37 2.62
N PRO A 219 19.39 -9.36 1.31
CA PRO A 219 20.49 -8.56 0.77
C PRO A 219 20.24 -7.07 0.97
N SER A 220 21.30 -6.27 1.04
CA SER A 220 21.26 -4.81 0.96
C SER A 220 22.26 -4.34 -0.09
N PRO A 221 21.81 -3.68 -1.18
CA PRO A 221 20.43 -3.28 -1.45
C PRO A 221 19.49 -4.46 -1.77
N ASP A 222 18.22 -4.33 -1.41
CA ASP A 222 17.20 -5.37 -1.58
C ASP A 222 16.25 -5.11 -2.76
N TYR A 223 15.43 -6.12 -3.08
CA TYR A 223 14.14 -5.89 -3.73
C TYR A 223 13.11 -5.65 -2.62
N PRO A 224 12.55 -4.42 -2.47
CA PRO A 224 11.84 -4.00 -1.24
C PRO A 224 10.67 -4.87 -0.79
N LEU A 225 10.12 -5.69 -1.70
CA LEU A 225 9.05 -6.62 -1.36
C LEU A 225 9.50 -7.66 -0.33
N TRP A 226 10.76 -8.11 -0.34
CA TRP A 226 11.25 -9.08 0.63
C TRP A 226 11.22 -8.53 2.05
N THR A 227 11.79 -7.34 2.27
CA THR A 227 11.73 -6.66 3.57
C THR A 227 10.28 -6.44 4.01
N ALA A 228 9.42 -6.00 3.09
CA ALA A 228 8.00 -5.78 3.36
C ALA A 228 7.27 -7.07 3.78
N CYS A 229 7.48 -8.18 3.07
CA CYS A 229 6.82 -9.46 3.34
C CYS A 229 7.32 -10.13 4.62
N VAL A 230 8.62 -10.07 4.90
CA VAL A 230 9.19 -10.57 6.18
C VAL A 230 8.56 -9.81 7.36
N THR A 231 8.55 -8.48 7.27
CA THR A 231 7.95 -7.62 8.31
C THR A 231 6.46 -7.88 8.47
N LEU A 232 5.72 -8.01 7.36
CA LEU A 232 4.27 -8.25 7.39
C LEU A 232 3.90 -9.62 8.01
N ALA A 233 4.79 -10.61 7.86
CA ALA A 233 4.66 -11.93 8.47
C ALA A 233 5.01 -11.95 9.96
N GLY A 234 5.52 -10.85 10.54
CA GLY A 234 5.91 -10.76 11.95
C GLY A 234 7.41 -10.99 12.21
N GLY A 235 8.17 -11.30 11.16
CA GLY A 235 9.61 -11.47 11.23
C GLY A 235 10.39 -10.16 11.14
N LYS A 236 11.69 -10.27 11.35
CA LYS A 236 12.67 -9.20 11.20
C LYS A 236 13.57 -9.48 10.00
N ALA A 237 13.53 -8.60 9.00
CA ALA A 237 14.53 -8.61 7.93
C ALA A 237 15.87 -8.13 8.51
N VAL A 238 16.87 -9.01 8.50
CA VAL A 238 18.25 -8.72 8.91
C VAL A 238 19.06 -8.54 7.64
N HIS A 239 19.41 -7.30 7.33
CA HIS A 239 20.06 -7.00 6.05
C HIS A 239 21.55 -7.34 6.08
N TYR A 240 22.01 -8.22 5.18
CA TYR A 240 23.43 -8.45 4.92
C TYR A 240 23.93 -7.56 3.78
N ILE A 241 25.20 -7.17 3.81
CA ILE A 241 25.80 -6.24 2.85
C ILE A 241 26.13 -6.97 1.55
N CYS A 242 25.77 -6.34 0.43
CA CYS A 242 26.35 -6.63 -0.87
C CYS A 242 27.41 -5.56 -1.16
N ASP A 243 28.66 -5.96 -1.39
CA ASP A 243 29.80 -5.03 -1.51
C ASP A 243 29.93 -4.46 -2.92
N GLU A 244 29.70 -3.16 -3.06
CA GLU A 244 29.86 -2.42 -4.33
C GLU A 244 31.28 -2.53 -4.90
N GLN A 245 32.32 -2.62 -4.07
CA GLN A 245 33.71 -2.75 -4.52
C GLN A 245 34.02 -4.14 -5.09
N SER A 246 33.15 -5.11 -4.78
CA SER A 246 33.22 -6.50 -5.23
C SER A 246 32.02 -6.84 -6.13
N ASP A 247 31.71 -5.98 -7.10
CA ASP A 247 30.64 -6.17 -8.09
C ASP A 247 29.25 -6.43 -7.48
N TRP A 248 28.99 -5.88 -6.29
CA TRP A 248 27.77 -6.09 -5.50
C TRP A 248 27.53 -7.54 -5.06
N TYR A 249 28.60 -8.31 -4.87
CA TYR A 249 28.50 -9.65 -4.29
C TYR A 249 28.15 -9.61 -2.79
N PRO A 250 27.31 -10.53 -2.31
CA PRO A 250 27.09 -10.75 -0.88
C PRO A 250 28.40 -10.92 -0.11
N ASP A 251 28.58 -10.15 0.97
CA ASP A 251 29.68 -10.32 1.91
C ASP A 251 29.37 -11.50 2.84
N ILE A 252 30.08 -12.61 2.63
CA ILE A 252 29.89 -13.86 3.37
C ILE A 252 30.24 -13.70 4.87
N GLU A 253 31.21 -12.86 5.21
CA GLU A 253 31.60 -12.66 6.62
C GLU A 253 30.57 -11.78 7.33
N ASP A 254 30.03 -10.76 6.66
CA ASP A 254 28.90 -9.98 7.17
C ASP A 254 27.65 -10.86 7.37
N MET A 255 27.33 -11.73 6.40
CA MET A 255 26.24 -12.71 6.53
C MET A 255 26.42 -13.59 7.77
N LYS A 256 27.59 -14.22 7.94
CA LYS A 256 27.92 -15.06 9.10
C LYS A 256 27.73 -14.31 10.42
N SER A 257 28.21 -13.07 10.50
CA SER A 257 28.12 -12.25 11.72
C SER A 257 26.69 -11.90 12.14
N LYS A 258 25.74 -11.98 11.20
CA LYS A 258 24.33 -11.60 11.39
C LYS A 258 23.39 -12.78 11.61
N ILE A 259 23.87 -14.01 11.44
CA ILE A 259 23.09 -15.21 11.79
C ILE A 259 22.93 -15.28 13.30
N SER A 260 21.71 -15.54 13.75
CA SER A 260 21.36 -15.78 15.15
C SER A 260 20.55 -17.06 15.27
N SER A 261 20.27 -17.50 16.50
CA SER A 261 19.38 -18.64 16.76
C SER A 261 17.92 -18.42 16.31
N ARG A 262 17.55 -17.20 15.91
CA ARG A 262 16.24 -16.87 15.32
C ARG A 262 16.26 -16.80 13.80
N THR A 263 17.42 -16.93 13.15
CA THR A 263 17.51 -16.90 11.69
C THR A 263 16.86 -18.16 11.11
N LYS A 264 15.84 -18.00 10.26
CA LYS A 264 15.09 -19.10 9.62
C LYS A 264 15.41 -19.30 8.16
N ALA A 265 15.85 -18.25 7.48
CA ALA A 265 16.08 -18.28 6.04
C ALA A 265 17.09 -17.22 5.59
N ILE A 266 17.70 -17.48 4.44
CA ILE A 266 18.51 -16.53 3.68
C ILE A 266 17.80 -16.30 2.34
N VAL A 267 17.49 -15.05 2.02
CA VAL A 267 16.95 -14.65 0.72
C VAL A 267 18.10 -14.37 -0.23
N ILE A 268 18.13 -15.05 -1.37
CA ILE A 268 19.08 -14.79 -2.45
C ILE A 268 18.33 -14.23 -3.67
N ILE A 269 18.79 -13.09 -4.18
CA ILE A 269 18.22 -12.45 -5.37
C ILE A 269 19.30 -12.41 -6.45
N ASN A 270 19.23 -13.35 -7.39
CA ASN A 270 20.23 -13.54 -8.44
C ASN A 270 19.54 -13.89 -9.78
N PRO A 271 19.70 -13.08 -10.84
CA PRO A 271 20.39 -11.78 -10.88
C PRO A 271 19.74 -10.75 -9.96
N ASN A 272 20.52 -9.81 -9.43
CA ASN A 272 20.06 -8.86 -8.42
C ASN A 272 19.50 -7.56 -9.03
N PRO A 273 18.22 -7.22 -8.90
CA PRO A 273 17.77 -5.84 -8.85
C PRO A 273 17.97 -5.29 -7.42
N PRO A 274 18.51 -4.07 -7.25
CA PRO A 274 18.76 -3.04 -8.27
C PRO A 274 20.17 -3.06 -8.91
N THR A 275 21.10 -3.89 -8.45
CA THR A 275 22.54 -3.73 -8.80
C THR A 275 22.94 -4.27 -10.16
N GLY A 276 22.15 -5.19 -10.71
CA GLY A 276 22.48 -5.96 -11.92
C GLY A 276 23.45 -7.12 -11.69
N ALA A 277 23.86 -7.39 -10.45
CA ALA A 277 24.86 -8.41 -10.16
C ALA A 277 24.40 -9.83 -10.54
N LEU A 278 25.34 -10.64 -11.01
CA LEU A 278 25.18 -12.05 -11.30
C LEU A 278 26.21 -12.84 -10.49
N TYR A 279 25.74 -13.62 -9.52
CA TYR A 279 26.64 -14.28 -8.56
C TYR A 279 27.39 -15.45 -9.20
N PRO A 280 28.72 -15.56 -9.01
CA PRO A 280 29.49 -16.70 -9.47
C PRO A 280 29.12 -17.95 -8.66
N LYS A 281 29.38 -19.12 -9.25
CA LYS A 281 29.02 -20.41 -8.65
C LYS A 281 29.69 -20.61 -7.30
N GLU A 282 30.95 -20.24 -7.18
CA GLU A 282 31.77 -20.41 -5.98
C GLU A 282 31.21 -19.60 -4.79
N LEU A 283 30.61 -18.44 -5.07
CA LEU A 283 29.94 -17.63 -4.06
C LEU A 283 28.61 -18.27 -3.63
N LEU A 284 27.83 -18.77 -4.58
CA LEU A 284 26.59 -19.51 -4.28
C LEU A 284 26.87 -20.76 -3.44
N GLU A 285 27.96 -21.48 -3.72
CA GLU A 285 28.38 -22.63 -2.91
C GLU A 285 28.75 -22.24 -1.48
N GLN A 286 29.40 -21.10 -1.26
CA GLN A 286 29.68 -20.57 0.08
C GLN A 286 28.39 -20.23 0.86
N ILE A 287 27.40 -19.64 0.18
CA ILE A 287 26.09 -19.34 0.77
C ILE A 287 25.35 -20.64 1.15
N VAL A 288 25.41 -21.65 0.27
CA VAL A 288 24.82 -22.97 0.55
C VAL A 288 25.49 -23.64 1.74
N GLU A 289 26.82 -23.55 1.87
CA GLU A 289 27.52 -24.08 3.03
C GLU A 289 27.09 -23.36 4.31
N LEU A 290 27.05 -22.02 4.27
CA LEU A 290 26.60 -21.21 5.39
C LEU A 290 25.19 -21.60 5.86
N ALA A 291 24.27 -21.85 4.92
CA ALA A 291 22.92 -22.29 5.20
C ALA A 291 22.84 -23.75 5.73
N ARG A 292 23.86 -24.59 5.45
CA ARG A 292 23.90 -25.97 5.95
C ARG A 292 24.42 -26.05 7.38
N GLU A 293 25.34 -25.17 7.74
CA GLU A 293 25.98 -25.14 9.07
C GLU A 293 25.10 -24.58 10.18
N ASN A 294 24.00 -23.88 9.84
CA ASN A 294 23.12 -23.16 10.77
C ASN A 294 21.66 -23.62 10.66
#